data_AF-A0A9W6YNK9-F1
#
_entry.id   AF-A0A9W6YNK9-F1
#
_cell.length_a   1.000
_cell.length_b   1.000
_cell.length_c   1.000
_cell.angle_alpha   90.00
_cell.angle_beta   90.00
_cell.angle_gamma   90.00
#
_symmetry.space_group_name_H-M   'P 1'
#
loop_
_entity.id
_entity.type
_entity.pdbx_description
1 polymer ?
#
loop_
_entity_poly.entity_id
_entity_poly.type
_entity_poly.pdbx_seq_one_letter_code
_entity_poly.pdbx_strand_id
1 'polypeptide(L)'
;MATNNNRSTTELPVWDYGTRERANSVDLPQSGPSSGLMLQEHASANTVVQPEVAQIQMYPLSENLKVKICEYREQINKLVNTVTVDDPKQKTTKPNAFHKLLIIAGPDYFKSPFQTKVCSRWIAKVSGHRQYTFEDVVFGEEDNPQHLLMDVFASSKERNDRKTSQFVLMAMRSNLTHIETSPDEVRSSVEATKGIPICRTWLHEIAKNCPVAISLSNTIMPQYIADLCCLGLCDSSYMESQLHRELVSGCSYPCGFESHSCDDYHVQKIHEAMESSAAPHTFLSVSKTGIISQVRTSGNDDTFAVVSIKQLVDEKLEQFAITFKSYVSNADDETCKRFVNSIVETMLTVAKGIAIGNNKLKLMVDLGQLEVKEQVVMEDLMRAMIRCESLYECLLGFMIDSGDWYLPKDLKLMEVNPLSRPETEVAYSFNNLRRRLLEDPEFQNEKSPIRDYLPFLLANQLIENISDELKVIFDRESPYSYDTSKFQKFQ
;
A
#
# COMPACT_ATOMS: atom_id res chain seq x y z
N MET A 1 33.18 -16.80 4.46
CA MET A 1 32.35 -17.69 5.30
C MET A 1 30.93 -17.19 5.16
N ALA A 2 30.09 -17.92 4.42
CA ALA A 2 28.71 -17.54 4.17
C ALA A 2 27.86 -17.95 5.37
N THR A 3 27.33 -16.97 6.11
CA THR A 3 26.33 -17.21 7.15
C THR A 3 24.94 -17.03 6.54
N ASN A 4 24.22 -18.14 6.41
CA ASN A 4 22.78 -18.19 6.18
C ASN A 4 22.08 -17.38 7.28
N ASN A 5 21.63 -16.17 6.97
CA ASN A 5 20.73 -15.42 7.83
C ASN A 5 19.29 -15.72 7.44
N ASN A 6 18.71 -16.75 8.06
CA ASN A 6 17.26 -16.85 8.17
C ASN A 6 16.77 -15.66 9.00
N ARG A 7 16.27 -14.60 8.35
CA ARG A 7 15.61 -13.50 9.04
C ARG A 7 14.31 -14.01 9.65
N SER A 8 14.14 -13.76 10.96
CA SER A 8 12.87 -13.89 11.65
C SER A 8 12.00 -12.70 11.25
N THR A 9 10.90 -12.95 10.57
CA THR A 9 9.87 -11.96 10.16
C THR A 9 9.08 -11.37 11.33
N THR A 10 9.38 -11.84 12.56
CA THR A 10 8.63 -11.55 13.78
C THR A 10 9.20 -10.41 14.63
N GLU A 11 10.32 -9.80 14.22
CA GLU A 11 10.97 -8.73 15.00
C GLU A 11 10.64 -7.33 14.48
N LEU A 12 10.41 -6.40 15.41
CA LEU A 12 10.35 -4.96 15.13
C LEU A 12 11.67 -4.51 14.48
N PRO A 13 11.67 -3.46 13.65
CA PRO A 13 12.90 -2.97 13.02
C PRO A 13 13.99 -2.68 14.05
N VAL A 14 15.05 -3.49 14.04
CA VAL A 14 16.21 -3.35 14.92
C VAL A 14 17.24 -2.48 14.21
N TRP A 15 17.28 -1.22 14.60
CA TRP A 15 18.32 -0.28 14.19
C TRP A 15 19.46 -0.34 15.19
N ASP A 16 20.66 -0.69 14.74
CA ASP A 16 21.85 -0.67 15.58
C ASP A 16 22.38 0.77 15.66
N TYR A 17 22.21 1.39 16.82
CA TYR A 17 22.71 2.73 17.12
C TYR A 17 24.08 2.61 17.77
N GLY A 18 25.13 2.91 17.02
CA GLY A 18 26.49 2.93 17.54
C GLY A 18 26.65 4.01 18.60
N THR A 19 26.43 3.68 19.87
CA THR A 19 26.77 4.57 20.99
C THR A 19 28.20 4.27 21.42
N ARG A 20 29.13 5.17 21.12
CA ARG A 20 30.43 5.17 21.83
C ARG A 20 30.16 5.58 23.28
N GLU A 21 30.84 4.91 24.21
CA GLU A 21 30.81 5.20 25.65
C GLU A 21 30.89 6.71 25.92
N ARG A 22 30.08 7.19 26.87
CA ARG A 22 30.12 8.59 27.33
C ARG A 22 31.52 8.92 27.84
N ALA A 23 32.28 9.68 27.06
CA ALA A 23 33.49 10.32 27.56
C ALA A 23 33.09 11.31 28.67
N ASN A 24 33.67 11.13 29.85
CA ASN A 24 33.49 12.03 30.99
C ASN A 24 33.85 13.47 30.61
N SER A 25 32.99 14.39 31.04
CA SER A 25 33.13 15.85 31.09
C SER A 25 34.45 16.44 30.60
N VAL A 26 34.40 17.11 29.44
CA VAL A 26 35.40 18.11 29.05
C VAL A 26 34.65 19.39 28.70
N ASP A 27 35.05 20.48 29.34
CA ASP A 27 34.51 21.84 29.17
C ASP A 27 34.42 22.23 27.68
N LEU A 28 33.21 22.51 27.21
CA LEU A 28 32.96 23.02 25.87
C LEU A 28 33.44 24.48 25.77
N PRO A 29 34.29 24.84 24.80
CA PRO A 29 34.69 26.23 24.59
C PRO A 29 33.49 27.08 24.14
N GLN A 30 33.46 28.34 24.59
CA GLN A 30 32.51 29.34 24.08
C GLN A 30 32.66 29.51 22.56
N SER A 31 31.51 29.54 21.89
CA SER A 31 31.32 29.59 20.44
C SER A 31 32.23 30.56 19.69
N GLY A 32 33.06 30.02 18.78
CA GLY A 32 33.70 30.72 17.67
C GLY A 32 32.99 30.44 16.33
N PRO A 33 33.36 31.13 15.23
CA PRO A 33 32.41 31.70 14.27
C PRO A 33 31.89 30.76 13.17
N SER A 34 30.66 31.07 12.75
CA SER A 34 30.01 30.77 11.46
C SER A 34 30.00 29.32 10.99
N SER A 35 29.03 28.54 11.50
CA SER A 35 28.37 27.57 10.61
C SER A 35 27.70 28.36 9.49
N GLY A 36 28.06 28.10 8.23
CA GLY A 36 27.45 28.74 7.07
C GLY A 36 25.96 28.42 6.91
N LEU A 37 25.46 27.41 7.63
CA LEU A 37 24.04 27.12 7.77
C LEU A 37 23.49 27.84 9.03
N MET A 38 23.38 29.17 8.95
CA MET A 38 22.59 29.93 9.90
C MET A 38 21.13 29.76 9.52
N LEU A 39 20.50 28.66 9.93
CA LEU A 39 19.04 28.60 9.93
C LEU A 39 18.60 29.79 10.78
N GLN A 40 18.01 30.82 10.16
CA GLN A 40 17.41 31.91 10.91
C GLN A 40 16.42 31.26 11.87
N GLU A 41 16.72 31.30 13.17
CA GLU A 41 15.80 30.94 14.24
C GLU A 41 14.64 31.94 14.21
N HIS A 42 13.75 31.79 13.24
CA HIS A 42 12.41 32.37 13.32
C HIS A 42 11.68 31.60 14.43
N ALA A 43 11.90 32.09 15.65
CA ALA A 43 11.19 31.86 16.90
C ALA A 43 10.00 30.87 16.86
N SER A 44 10.32 29.59 16.94
CA SER A 44 9.80 28.65 17.95
C SER A 44 10.47 27.30 17.70
N ALA A 45 11.40 26.91 18.57
CA ALA A 45 11.90 25.54 18.59
C ALA A 45 10.74 24.65 19.10
N ASN A 46 9.84 24.27 18.19
CA ASN A 46 8.74 23.39 18.52
C ASN A 46 9.31 22.01 18.84
N THR A 47 9.22 21.64 20.11
CA THR A 47 9.67 20.33 20.56
C THR A 47 8.83 19.24 19.91
N VAL A 48 9.51 18.25 19.33
CA VAL A 48 8.89 17.05 18.78
C VAL A 48 9.06 15.95 19.82
N VAL A 49 7.99 15.16 20.02
CA VAL A 49 8.03 14.00 20.90
C VAL A 49 9.11 13.01 20.43
N GLN A 50 9.79 12.35 21.35
CA GLN A 50 10.73 11.28 21.00
C GLN A 50 9.97 10.09 20.37
N PRO A 51 10.53 9.42 19.34
CA PRO A 51 9.86 8.27 18.71
C PRO A 51 9.43 7.18 19.70
N GLU A 52 10.27 6.87 20.68
CA GLU A 52 9.98 5.88 21.72
C GLU A 52 8.78 6.27 22.59
N VAL A 53 8.70 7.54 22.99
CA VAL A 53 7.57 8.05 23.79
C VAL A 53 6.27 7.97 22.99
N ALA A 54 6.30 8.33 21.70
CA ALA A 54 5.15 8.21 20.83
C ALA A 54 4.68 6.76 20.65
N GLN A 55 5.63 5.81 20.58
CA GLN A 55 5.35 4.40 20.34
C GLN A 55 4.94 3.63 21.60
N ILE A 56 5.60 3.85 22.72
CA ILE A 56 5.43 3.04 23.94
C ILE A 56 4.43 3.69 24.90
N GLN A 57 4.47 5.02 25.04
CA GLN A 57 3.69 5.71 26.07
C GLN A 57 2.38 6.28 25.51
N MET A 58 2.42 6.93 24.35
CA MET A 58 1.25 7.61 23.80
C MET A 58 0.35 6.68 22.98
N TYR A 59 0.94 5.85 22.12
CA TYR A 59 0.21 4.97 21.20
C TYR A 59 0.81 3.55 21.17
N PRO A 60 0.70 2.80 22.28
CA PRO A 60 1.21 1.43 22.37
C PRO A 60 0.43 0.47 21.49
N LEU A 61 1.16 -0.41 20.81
CA LEU A 61 0.59 -1.56 20.12
C LEU A 61 0.19 -2.63 21.14
N SER A 62 -1.04 -3.13 21.05
CA SER A 62 -1.44 -4.33 21.78
C SER A 62 -0.72 -5.56 21.22
N GLU A 63 -0.49 -6.58 22.05
CA GLU A 63 0.18 -7.82 21.60
C GLU A 63 -0.54 -8.48 20.41
N ASN A 64 -1.89 -8.48 20.43
CA ASN A 64 -2.68 -8.97 19.31
C ASN A 64 -2.40 -8.19 18.01
N LEU A 65 -2.32 -6.85 18.09
CA LEU A 65 -2.02 -6.03 16.92
C LEU A 65 -0.60 -6.26 16.40
N LYS A 66 0.39 -6.45 17.29
CA LYS A 66 1.77 -6.79 16.88
C LYS A 66 1.82 -8.11 16.11
N VAL A 67 1.17 -9.15 16.64
CA VAL A 67 1.09 -10.47 15.97
C VAL A 67 0.43 -10.30 14.60
N LYS A 68 -0.68 -9.56 14.51
CA LYS A 68 -1.38 -9.32 13.25
C LYS A 68 -0.51 -8.62 12.21
N ILE A 69 0.25 -7.60 12.61
CA ILE A 69 1.18 -6.89 11.73
C ILE A 69 2.29 -7.81 11.24
N CYS A 70 2.82 -8.68 12.11
CA CYS A 70 3.81 -9.68 11.72
C CYS A 70 3.24 -10.67 10.70
N GLU A 71 2.02 -11.17 10.92
CA GLU A 71 1.31 -12.04 9.97
C GLU A 71 1.11 -11.35 8.61
N TYR A 72 0.74 -10.07 8.60
CA TYR A 72 0.62 -9.28 7.38
C TYR A 72 1.95 -9.16 6.63
N ARG A 73 3.03 -8.82 7.33
CA ARG A 73 4.38 -8.76 6.75
C ARG A 73 4.81 -10.11 6.20
N GLU A 74 4.56 -11.19 6.91
CA GLU A 74 4.88 -12.54 6.45
C GLU A 74 4.14 -12.93 5.19
N GLN A 75 2.84 -12.61 5.09
CA GLN A 75 2.05 -12.88 3.90
C GLN A 75 2.57 -12.11 2.69
N ILE A 76 2.89 -10.83 2.85
CA ILE A 76 3.43 -9.98 1.78
C ILE A 76 4.85 -10.44 1.41
N ASN A 77 5.71 -10.67 2.39
CA ASN A 77 7.08 -11.17 2.18
C ASN A 77 7.10 -12.47 1.39
N LYS A 78 6.16 -13.39 1.67
CA LYS A 78 6.04 -14.65 0.91
C LYS A 78 5.73 -14.40 -0.56
N LEU A 79 4.88 -13.42 -0.88
CA LEU A 79 4.56 -13.07 -2.27
C LEU A 79 5.75 -12.42 -2.97
N VAL A 80 6.40 -11.45 -2.33
CA VAL A 80 7.56 -10.73 -2.87
C VAL A 80 8.74 -11.69 -3.12
N ASN A 81 8.98 -12.65 -2.23
CA ASN A 81 10.11 -13.59 -2.33
C ASN A 81 9.82 -14.87 -3.14
N THR A 82 8.70 -14.98 -3.84
CA THR A 82 8.49 -16.14 -4.73
C THR A 82 9.48 -16.09 -5.89
N VAL A 83 10.37 -17.09 -5.96
CA VAL A 83 11.43 -17.19 -6.99
C VAL A 83 10.79 -17.28 -8.38
N THR A 84 11.22 -16.43 -9.32
CA THR A 84 10.86 -16.57 -10.73
C THR A 84 11.74 -17.66 -11.37
N VAL A 85 11.18 -18.41 -12.32
CA VAL A 85 11.62 -19.77 -12.73
C VAL A 85 13.07 -19.84 -13.31
N ASP A 86 13.73 -18.72 -13.54
CA ASP A 86 15.07 -18.64 -14.15
C ASP A 86 16.26 -18.85 -13.19
N ASP A 87 16.08 -19.42 -11.99
CA ASP A 87 17.21 -19.84 -11.14
C ASP A 87 17.80 -21.18 -11.64
N PRO A 88 19.02 -21.21 -12.24
CA PRO A 88 19.63 -22.44 -12.74
C PRO A 88 19.88 -23.50 -11.65
N LYS A 89 19.75 -23.14 -10.36
CA LYS A 89 19.95 -24.04 -9.22
C LYS A 89 18.66 -24.75 -8.74
N GLN A 90 17.46 -24.33 -9.14
CA GLN A 90 16.18 -24.95 -8.73
C GLN A 90 15.45 -25.59 -9.92
N LYS A 91 15.87 -26.79 -10.34
CA LYS A 91 15.35 -27.52 -11.50
C LYS A 91 14.00 -28.25 -11.33
N THR A 92 13.20 -28.01 -10.29
CA THR A 92 12.11 -28.95 -9.94
C THR A 92 10.77 -28.39 -9.48
N THR A 93 10.47 -27.10 -9.67
CA THR A 93 9.08 -26.61 -9.48
C THR A 93 8.44 -26.40 -10.84
N LYS A 94 7.25 -27.02 -11.04
CA LYS A 94 6.47 -26.86 -12.26
C LYS A 94 6.32 -25.35 -12.57
N PRO A 95 6.46 -24.93 -13.84
CA PRO A 95 6.38 -23.51 -14.22
C PRO A 95 5.01 -22.87 -13.96
N ASN A 96 3.97 -23.68 -13.72
CA ASN A 96 2.60 -23.25 -13.47
C ASN A 96 2.18 -23.54 -12.03
N ALA A 97 2.52 -22.65 -11.11
CA ALA A 97 1.95 -22.68 -9.77
C ALA A 97 1.29 -21.33 -9.50
N PHE A 98 -0.04 -21.28 -9.68
CA PHE A 98 -0.91 -20.24 -9.18
C PHE A 98 -0.39 -19.61 -7.87
N HIS A 99 -0.15 -18.29 -7.88
CA HIS A 99 0.05 -17.48 -6.68
C HIS A 99 -1.03 -16.41 -6.53
N LYS A 100 -1.16 -15.84 -5.33
CA LYS A 100 -2.09 -14.74 -5.09
C LYS A 100 -1.51 -13.42 -5.61
N LEU A 101 -2.39 -12.49 -5.98
CA LEU A 101 -1.98 -11.10 -6.27
C LEU A 101 -2.20 -10.19 -5.07
N LEU A 102 -1.28 -9.27 -4.85
CA LEU A 102 -1.39 -8.19 -3.88
C LEU A 102 -2.10 -6.99 -4.53
N ILE A 103 -3.21 -6.54 -3.96
CA ILE A 103 -3.88 -5.30 -4.34
C ILE A 103 -3.63 -4.24 -3.27
N ILE A 104 -2.99 -3.14 -3.67
CA ILE A 104 -2.88 -1.93 -2.86
C ILE A 104 -4.01 -0.99 -3.29
N ALA A 105 -4.98 -0.76 -2.41
CA ALA A 105 -6.10 0.13 -2.66
C ALA A 105 -6.23 1.16 -1.54
N GLY A 106 -6.74 2.33 -1.85
CA GLY A 106 -6.92 3.42 -0.88
C GLY A 106 -6.97 4.77 -1.57
N PRO A 107 -7.30 5.84 -0.84
CA PRO A 107 -7.23 7.19 -1.38
C PRO A 107 -5.77 7.60 -1.56
N ASP A 108 -5.54 8.59 -2.41
CA ASP A 108 -4.22 9.21 -2.57
C ASP A 108 -3.66 9.78 -1.25
N TYR A 109 -4.51 10.28 -0.35
CA TYR A 109 -4.19 10.65 1.04
C TYR A 109 -5.44 10.67 1.91
N PHE A 110 -5.26 10.59 3.24
CA PHE A 110 -6.38 10.63 4.18
C PHE A 110 -6.74 12.07 4.58
N LYS A 111 -8.01 12.43 4.39
CA LYS A 111 -8.56 13.74 4.73
C LYS A 111 -9.23 13.74 6.10
N SER A 112 -9.84 12.62 6.50
CA SER A 112 -10.57 12.56 7.77
C SER A 112 -10.43 11.24 8.52
N PRO A 113 -10.63 11.26 9.85
CA PRO A 113 -10.71 10.05 10.66
C PRO A 113 -11.85 9.12 10.24
N PHE A 114 -12.98 9.68 9.79
CA PHE A 114 -14.12 8.92 9.32
C PHE A 114 -13.79 8.14 8.05
N GLN A 115 -13.19 8.82 7.06
CA GLN A 115 -12.71 8.19 5.83
C GLN A 115 -11.76 7.02 6.17
N THR A 116 -10.74 7.26 7.00
CA THR A 116 -9.79 6.23 7.46
C THR A 116 -10.48 4.98 8.00
N LYS A 117 -11.48 5.15 8.88
CA LYS A 117 -12.23 4.04 9.48
C LYS A 117 -13.07 3.30 8.44
N VAL A 118 -13.72 4.02 7.54
CA VAL A 118 -14.57 3.43 6.50
C VAL A 118 -13.73 2.64 5.49
N CYS A 119 -12.66 3.22 4.96
CA CYS A 119 -11.79 2.58 3.97
C CYS A 119 -11.17 1.29 4.53
N SER A 120 -10.62 1.37 5.76
CA SER A 120 -9.96 0.21 6.38
C SER A 120 -10.93 -0.95 6.63
N ARG A 121 -12.17 -0.65 7.01
CA ARG A 121 -13.25 -1.63 7.17
C ARG A 121 -13.72 -2.22 5.84
N TRP A 122 -13.80 -1.41 4.79
CA TRP A 122 -14.08 -1.90 3.44
C TRP A 122 -13.02 -2.92 2.99
N ILE A 123 -11.72 -2.59 3.12
CA ILE A 123 -10.66 -3.55 2.78
C ILE A 123 -10.78 -4.82 3.62
N ALA A 124 -11.05 -4.71 4.92
CA ALA A 124 -11.24 -5.89 5.77
C ALA A 124 -12.44 -6.76 5.34
N LYS A 125 -13.53 -6.14 4.84
CA LYS A 125 -14.69 -6.84 4.29
C LYS A 125 -14.31 -7.59 3.00
N VAL A 126 -13.73 -6.90 2.03
CA VAL A 126 -13.31 -7.48 0.74
C VAL A 126 -12.28 -8.60 0.93
N SER A 127 -11.41 -8.44 1.94
CA SER A 127 -10.41 -9.45 2.31
C SER A 127 -11.00 -10.64 3.07
N GLY A 128 -12.31 -10.70 3.31
CA GLY A 128 -12.97 -11.76 4.08
C GLY A 128 -12.59 -11.81 5.57
N HIS A 129 -11.87 -10.80 6.08
CA HIS A 129 -11.45 -10.73 7.48
C HIS A 129 -12.60 -10.32 8.42
N ARG A 130 -13.66 -9.71 7.87
CA ARG A 130 -14.85 -9.31 8.62
C ARG A 130 -16.11 -9.62 7.81
N GLN A 131 -17.11 -10.18 8.48
CA GLN A 131 -18.45 -10.34 7.93
C GLN A 131 -19.29 -9.15 8.40
N TYR A 132 -19.69 -8.28 7.46
CA TYR A 132 -20.67 -7.22 7.71
C TYR A 132 -22.00 -7.68 7.14
N THR A 133 -23.03 -7.68 7.97
CA THR A 133 -24.40 -8.01 7.55
C THR A 133 -25.14 -6.75 7.10
N PHE A 134 -26.26 -6.92 6.39
CA PHE A 134 -27.11 -5.80 5.97
C PHE A 134 -27.77 -5.07 7.15
N GLU A 135 -27.92 -5.75 8.30
CA GLU A 135 -28.44 -5.16 9.54
C GLU A 135 -27.39 -4.26 10.21
N ASP A 136 -26.12 -4.47 9.90
CA ASP A 136 -25.02 -3.66 10.41
C ASP A 136 -24.92 -2.31 9.69
N VAL A 137 -25.84 -1.98 8.79
CA VAL A 137 -25.86 -0.75 8.01
C VAL A 137 -27.13 0.02 8.35
N VAL A 138 -27.00 1.07 9.15
CA VAL A 138 -28.09 2.04 9.37
C VAL A 138 -28.01 3.07 8.24
N PHE A 139 -29.13 3.41 7.61
CA PHE A 139 -29.19 4.47 6.59
C PHE A 139 -29.83 5.73 7.19
N GLY A 140 -29.28 6.89 6.84
CA GLY A 140 -29.85 8.20 7.17
C GLY A 140 -30.64 8.73 5.98
N GLU A 141 -31.54 9.67 6.26
CA GLU A 141 -32.60 10.08 5.33
C GLU A 141 -32.14 11.08 4.24
N GLU A 142 -30.85 11.45 4.16
CA GLU A 142 -30.41 12.51 3.25
C GLU A 142 -29.34 12.05 2.24
N ASP A 143 -29.62 12.36 0.98
CA ASP A 143 -28.87 12.09 -0.26
C ASP A 143 -28.75 10.62 -0.68
N ASN A 144 -29.35 10.34 -1.84
CA ASN A 144 -29.64 9.00 -2.32
C ASN A 144 -28.76 8.58 -3.51
N PRO A 145 -27.53 8.08 -3.28
CA PRO A 145 -26.87 7.10 -4.15
C PRO A 145 -27.27 5.67 -3.75
N GLN A 146 -28.46 5.47 -3.18
CA GLN A 146 -28.89 4.19 -2.58
C GLN A 146 -28.96 3.09 -3.63
N HIS A 147 -29.35 3.37 -4.87
CA HIS A 147 -29.49 2.29 -5.87
C HIS A 147 -28.14 1.71 -6.35
N LEU A 148 -27.12 2.55 -6.58
CA LEU A 148 -25.80 2.10 -7.05
C LEU A 148 -25.01 1.34 -5.97
N LEU A 149 -25.01 1.83 -4.73
CA LEU A 149 -24.37 1.13 -3.61
C LEU A 149 -25.13 -0.14 -3.24
N MET A 150 -26.47 -0.14 -3.35
CA MET A 150 -27.28 -1.34 -3.12
C MET A 150 -27.03 -2.39 -4.20
N ASP A 151 -26.80 -2.03 -5.46
CA ASP A 151 -26.43 -3.02 -6.49
C ASP A 151 -25.04 -3.62 -6.24
N VAL A 152 -24.05 -2.82 -5.84
CA VAL A 152 -22.69 -3.31 -5.50
C VAL A 152 -22.70 -4.18 -4.23
N PHE A 153 -23.49 -3.83 -3.22
CA PHE A 153 -23.58 -4.67 -2.01
C PHE A 153 -24.54 -5.86 -2.17
N ALA A 154 -25.60 -5.75 -2.99
CA ALA A 154 -26.52 -6.86 -3.27
C ALA A 154 -25.90 -7.90 -4.20
N SER A 155 -25.09 -7.49 -5.19
CA SER A 155 -24.30 -8.42 -6.00
C SER A 155 -23.29 -9.21 -5.16
N SER A 156 -22.73 -8.62 -4.09
CA SER A 156 -21.90 -9.33 -3.11
C SER A 156 -22.69 -10.30 -2.21
N LYS A 157 -24.00 -10.09 -2.03
CA LYS A 157 -24.85 -10.91 -1.14
C LYS A 157 -25.13 -12.31 -1.69
N GLU A 158 -25.17 -12.48 -3.00
CA GLU A 158 -25.35 -13.79 -3.66
C GLU A 158 -24.03 -14.55 -3.89
N ARG A 159 -22.90 -13.84 -3.87
CA ARG A 159 -21.58 -14.42 -4.09
C ARG A 159 -20.88 -14.56 -2.75
N ASN A 160 -20.74 -15.77 -2.24
CA ASN A 160 -19.97 -16.05 -1.01
C ASN A 160 -18.58 -15.35 -1.02
N ASP A 161 -18.48 -14.16 -0.40
CA ASP A 161 -17.30 -13.26 -0.31
C ASP A 161 -16.05 -13.91 0.31
N ARG A 162 -16.16 -15.14 0.81
CA ARG A 162 -15.00 -15.97 1.18
C ARG A 162 -14.09 -16.29 -0.02
N LYS A 163 -14.60 -16.22 -1.26
CA LYS A 163 -13.85 -16.58 -2.47
C LYS A 163 -12.75 -15.56 -2.81
N THR A 164 -12.98 -14.26 -2.64
CA THR A 164 -12.03 -13.20 -3.06
C THR A 164 -10.70 -13.26 -2.29
N SER A 165 -10.78 -13.46 -0.97
CA SER A 165 -9.61 -13.62 -0.07
C SER A 165 -8.72 -14.83 -0.38
N GLN A 166 -9.26 -15.83 -1.11
CA GLN A 166 -8.49 -16.99 -1.53
C GLN A 166 -7.48 -16.61 -2.63
N PHE A 167 -7.82 -15.67 -3.49
CA PHE A 167 -7.04 -15.33 -4.68
C PHE A 167 -6.26 -14.03 -4.55
N VAL A 168 -6.74 -13.09 -3.73
CA VAL A 168 -6.14 -11.76 -3.57
C VAL A 168 -5.75 -11.50 -2.12
N LEU A 169 -4.61 -10.82 -1.93
CA LEU A 169 -4.23 -10.18 -0.67
C LEU A 169 -4.44 -8.67 -0.81
N MET A 170 -5.15 -8.05 0.13
CA MET A 170 -5.38 -6.60 0.08
C MET A 170 -4.47 -5.86 1.06
N ALA A 171 -4.04 -4.64 0.69
CA ALA A 171 -3.37 -3.69 1.56
C ALA A 171 -3.93 -2.27 1.35
N MET A 172 -3.90 -1.46 2.40
CA MET A 172 -4.36 -0.08 2.35
C MET A 172 -3.21 0.85 1.94
N ARG A 173 -3.39 1.62 0.85
CA ARG A 173 -2.52 2.77 0.55
C ARG A 173 -2.76 3.84 1.62
N SER A 174 -1.70 4.25 2.29
CA SER A 174 -1.75 5.25 3.36
C SER A 174 -0.66 6.30 3.14
N ASN A 175 -0.97 7.27 2.29
CA ASN A 175 -0.15 8.46 2.22
C ASN A 175 -0.51 9.40 3.36
N LEU A 176 0.49 9.79 4.13
CA LEU A 176 0.35 10.63 5.32
C LEU A 176 1.17 11.93 5.20
N THR A 177 1.68 12.25 4.01
CA THR A 177 2.39 13.51 3.76
C THR A 177 1.46 14.71 3.76
N HIS A 178 0.21 14.50 3.38
CA HIS A 178 -0.83 15.50 3.35
C HIS A 178 -1.94 15.07 4.31
N ILE A 179 -2.06 15.78 5.42
CA ILE A 179 -3.20 15.69 6.32
C ILE A 179 -3.91 17.04 6.22
N GLU A 180 -5.09 17.06 5.60
CA GLU A 180 -5.93 18.25 5.59
C GLU A 180 -6.57 18.40 6.97
N THR A 181 -6.07 19.33 7.78
CA THR A 181 -6.65 19.63 9.09
C THR A 181 -7.77 20.68 9.03
N SER A 182 -7.89 21.43 7.92
CA SER A 182 -8.98 22.40 7.69
C SER A 182 -9.09 22.78 6.19
N PRO A 183 -10.32 23.07 5.68
CA PRO A 183 -10.55 23.42 4.27
C PRO A 183 -10.04 24.82 3.86
N ASP A 184 -9.79 25.71 4.82
CA ASP A 184 -9.40 27.11 4.57
C ASP A 184 -7.92 27.42 4.85
N GLU A 185 -7.13 26.45 5.33
CA GLU A 185 -5.69 26.64 5.54
C GLU A 185 -4.90 25.41 5.10
N VAL A 186 -4.35 25.45 3.89
CA VAL A 186 -3.21 24.59 3.51
C VAL A 186 -1.99 25.10 4.28
N ARG A 187 -1.90 24.77 5.58
CA ARG A 187 -0.71 25.07 6.36
C ARG A 187 0.39 24.10 5.93
N SER A 188 1.37 24.59 5.18
CA SER A 188 2.62 23.86 4.89
C SER A 188 3.49 23.66 6.14
N SER A 189 3.10 24.19 7.30
CA SER A 189 3.85 24.09 8.54
C SER A 189 2.97 24.31 9.78
N VAL A 190 2.21 23.30 10.21
CA VAL A 190 1.86 23.14 11.63
C VAL A 190 2.12 21.71 12.07
N GLU A 191 3.25 21.58 12.77
CA GLU A 191 3.49 20.71 13.93
C GLU A 191 3.56 19.20 13.67
N ALA A 192 4.78 18.69 13.48
CA ALA A 192 5.11 17.29 13.83
C ALA A 192 4.52 16.88 15.20
N THR A 193 4.39 17.84 16.12
CA THR A 193 3.71 17.71 17.42
C THR A 193 2.24 17.26 17.33
N LYS A 194 1.48 17.64 16.29
CA LYS A 194 0.09 17.21 16.05
C LYS A 194 -0.01 16.12 14.98
N GLY A 195 0.77 16.24 13.90
CA GLY A 195 0.76 15.30 12.79
C GLY A 195 1.12 13.88 13.20
N ILE A 196 2.19 13.69 13.99
CA ILE A 196 2.61 12.35 14.45
C ILE A 196 1.50 11.65 15.26
N PRO A 197 0.88 12.30 16.27
CA PRO A 197 -0.31 11.77 16.95
C PRO A 197 -1.46 11.33 16.02
N ILE A 198 -1.79 12.16 15.03
CA ILE A 198 -2.87 11.89 14.08
C ILE A 198 -2.50 10.70 13.19
N CYS A 199 -1.31 10.73 12.58
CA CYS A 199 -0.77 9.64 11.76
C CYS A 199 -0.82 8.30 12.51
N ARG A 200 -0.27 8.25 13.74
CA ARG A 200 -0.28 7.02 14.54
C ARG A 200 -1.70 6.57 14.86
N THR A 201 -2.61 7.50 15.16
CA THR A 201 -4.02 7.17 15.44
C THR A 201 -4.70 6.52 14.23
N TRP A 202 -4.53 7.10 13.05
CA TRP A 202 -5.11 6.60 11.81
C TRP A 202 -4.49 5.27 11.39
N LEU A 203 -3.16 5.15 11.43
CA LEU A 203 -2.46 3.90 11.13
C LEU A 203 -2.84 2.78 12.09
N HIS A 204 -3.06 3.06 13.38
CA HIS A 204 -3.59 2.06 14.31
C HIS A 204 -4.99 1.59 13.94
N GLU A 205 -5.83 2.46 13.38
CA GLU A 205 -7.16 2.06 12.93
C GLU A 205 -7.10 1.20 11.67
N ILE A 206 -6.22 1.55 10.74
CA ILE A 206 -5.99 0.77 9.52
C ILE A 206 -5.40 -0.60 9.85
N ALA A 207 -4.30 -0.65 10.62
CA ALA A 207 -3.59 -1.89 10.97
C ALA A 207 -4.44 -2.91 11.73
N LYS A 208 -5.48 -2.47 12.45
CA LYS A 208 -6.46 -3.36 13.09
C LYS A 208 -7.29 -4.14 12.08
N ASN A 209 -7.44 -3.64 10.86
CA ASN A 209 -8.37 -4.12 9.87
C ASN A 209 -7.66 -4.74 8.65
N CYS A 210 -6.55 -4.16 8.19
CA CYS A 210 -5.81 -4.60 7.01
C CYS A 210 -4.30 -4.21 7.08
N PRO A 211 -3.45 -4.80 6.22
CA PRO A 211 -2.07 -4.37 6.05
C PRO A 211 -1.96 -2.90 5.63
N VAL A 212 -0.95 -2.20 6.15
CA VAL A 212 -0.68 -0.78 5.88
C VAL A 212 0.46 -0.65 4.87
N ALA A 213 0.22 0.06 3.76
CA ALA A 213 1.24 0.51 2.82
C ALA A 213 1.51 2.01 3.00
N ILE A 214 2.75 2.40 3.30
CA ILE A 214 3.11 3.81 3.49
C ILE A 214 3.95 4.37 2.35
N SER A 215 3.83 5.67 2.08
CA SER A 215 4.81 6.38 1.25
C SER A 215 6.06 6.72 2.08
N LEU A 216 7.24 6.40 1.56
CA LEU A 216 8.55 6.67 2.14
C LEU A 216 9.11 7.99 1.62
N SER A 217 8.40 9.09 1.86
CA SER A 217 8.79 10.44 1.43
C SER A 217 9.65 11.21 2.44
N ASN A 218 9.77 10.69 3.67
CA ASN A 218 10.48 11.33 4.77
C ASN A 218 11.37 10.31 5.48
N THR A 219 12.62 10.68 5.77
CA THR A 219 13.63 9.79 6.35
C THR A 219 13.59 9.70 7.88
N ILE A 220 12.82 10.55 8.54
CA ILE A 220 12.64 10.58 10.00
C ILE A 220 11.31 9.94 10.41
N MET A 221 10.23 10.17 9.68
CA MET A 221 8.89 9.66 9.98
C MET A 221 8.83 8.14 10.23
N PRO A 222 9.56 7.27 9.51
CA PRO A 222 9.59 5.85 9.79
C PRO A 222 10.00 5.51 11.23
N GLN A 223 10.82 6.33 11.90
CA GLN A 223 11.14 6.11 13.31
C GLN A 223 9.90 6.16 14.20
N TYR A 224 8.88 6.93 13.80
CA TYR A 224 7.61 7.10 14.49
C TYR A 224 6.54 6.10 14.10
N ILE A 225 6.51 5.59 12.86
CA ILE A 225 5.35 4.82 12.36
C ILE A 225 5.68 3.43 11.80
N ALA A 226 6.96 3.08 11.62
CA ALA A 226 7.36 1.82 10.99
C ALA A 226 6.90 0.57 11.76
N ASP A 227 6.56 0.69 13.04
CA ASP A 227 5.98 -0.40 13.85
C ASP A 227 4.56 -0.80 13.38
N LEU A 228 3.85 0.08 12.68
CA LEU A 228 2.50 -0.15 12.12
C LEU A 228 2.50 -0.56 10.64
N CYS A 229 3.64 -0.38 9.95
CA CYS A 229 3.73 -0.52 8.49
C CYS A 229 3.91 -1.99 8.08
N CYS A 230 3.30 -2.39 6.97
CA CYS A 230 3.40 -3.75 6.42
C CYS A 230 4.15 -3.79 5.08
N LEU A 231 4.17 -2.67 4.36
CA LEU A 231 5.03 -2.41 3.20
C LEU A 231 5.27 -0.90 3.06
N GLY A 232 6.31 -0.54 2.31
CA GLY A 232 6.64 0.85 1.97
C GLY A 232 6.66 1.06 0.46
N LEU A 233 6.41 2.28 0.02
CA LEU A 233 6.47 2.70 -1.37
C LEU A 233 7.34 3.96 -1.48
N CYS A 234 8.38 3.93 -2.29
CA CYS A 234 9.28 5.05 -2.54
C CYS A 234 8.94 5.66 -3.89
N ASP A 235 8.44 6.89 -3.88
CA ASP A 235 8.09 7.65 -5.08
C ASP A 235 9.31 7.85 -6.01
N SER A 236 9.05 7.90 -7.31
CA SER A 236 9.97 8.33 -8.38
C SER A 236 10.80 9.56 -8.03
N SER A 237 10.22 10.54 -7.33
CA SER A 237 10.90 11.79 -6.93
C SER A 237 12.02 11.55 -5.91
N TYR A 238 11.96 10.44 -5.16
CA TYR A 238 12.93 10.06 -4.13
C TYR A 238 13.80 8.87 -4.54
N MET A 239 13.52 8.22 -5.67
CA MET A 239 14.22 7.01 -6.13
C MET A 239 15.72 7.21 -6.35
N GLU A 240 16.15 8.39 -6.80
CA GLU A 240 17.57 8.76 -6.95
C GLU A 240 18.21 9.23 -5.64
N SER A 241 17.42 9.50 -4.61
CA SER A 241 17.92 9.98 -3.34
C SER A 241 18.63 8.86 -2.60
N GLN A 242 19.94 8.99 -2.44
CA GLN A 242 20.74 8.05 -1.65
C GLN A 242 20.20 7.90 -0.21
N LEU A 243 19.69 8.98 0.38
CA LEU A 243 19.09 8.95 1.72
C LEU A 243 17.85 8.04 1.79
N HIS A 244 17.08 7.94 0.70
CA HIS A 244 15.92 7.06 0.64
C HIS A 244 16.31 5.61 0.36
N ARG A 245 17.35 5.36 -0.45
CA ARG A 245 17.93 4.01 -0.63
C ARG A 245 18.50 3.48 0.69
N GLU A 246 19.19 4.34 1.44
CA GLU A 246 19.67 4.09 2.80
C GLU A 246 18.53 3.78 3.77
N LEU A 247 17.44 4.56 3.73
CA LEU A 247 16.23 4.31 4.52
C LEU A 247 15.62 2.94 4.20
N VAL A 248 15.38 2.65 2.92
CA VAL A 248 14.77 1.40 2.44
C VAL A 248 15.62 0.20 2.86
N SER A 249 16.95 0.31 2.83
CA SER A 249 17.88 -0.73 3.27
C SER A 249 17.72 -1.14 4.75
N GLY A 250 17.11 -0.28 5.57
CA GLY A 250 16.82 -0.53 6.98
C GLY A 250 15.36 -0.81 7.30
N CYS A 251 14.47 -0.82 6.31
CA CYS A 251 13.08 -1.23 6.51
C CYS A 251 12.99 -2.74 6.85
N SER A 252 12.05 -3.10 7.72
CA SER A 252 11.79 -4.50 8.13
C SER A 252 10.50 -5.05 7.53
N TYR A 253 10.18 -4.56 6.34
CA TYR A 253 9.03 -4.91 5.53
C TYR A 253 9.37 -4.62 4.06
N PRO A 254 8.63 -5.22 3.11
CA PRO A 254 8.89 -5.00 1.69
C PRO A 254 8.77 -3.55 1.25
N CYS A 255 9.58 -3.15 0.27
CA CYS A 255 9.55 -1.79 -0.27
C CYS A 255 9.45 -1.78 -1.80
N GLY A 256 8.47 -1.05 -2.32
CA GLY A 256 8.29 -0.80 -3.75
C GLY A 256 8.99 0.49 -4.19
N PHE A 257 9.60 0.51 -5.36
CA PHE A 257 10.07 1.73 -6.02
C PHE A 257 9.13 2.10 -7.16
N GLU A 258 8.49 3.26 -7.05
CA GLU A 258 7.48 3.73 -8.00
C GLU A 258 8.09 4.48 -9.17
N SER A 259 7.67 4.14 -10.39
CA SER A 259 7.94 4.93 -11.59
C SER A 259 6.64 5.27 -12.31
N HIS A 260 6.52 6.52 -12.73
CA HIS A 260 5.44 7.02 -13.57
C HIS A 260 5.67 6.77 -15.07
N SER A 261 6.88 6.35 -15.46
CA SER A 261 7.29 6.11 -16.85
C SER A 261 7.86 4.70 -17.05
N CYS A 262 7.69 4.17 -18.26
CA CYS A 262 8.21 2.88 -18.71
C CYS A 262 9.48 3.01 -19.58
N ASP A 263 10.10 4.19 -19.66
CA ASP A 263 11.34 4.38 -20.43
C ASP A 263 12.56 3.68 -19.78
N ASP A 264 13.59 3.42 -20.59
CA ASP A 264 14.79 2.70 -20.17
C ASP A 264 15.52 3.38 -18.99
N TYR A 265 15.45 4.71 -18.91
CA TYR A 265 16.08 5.48 -17.85
C TYR A 265 15.41 5.22 -16.49
N HIS A 266 14.08 5.27 -16.42
CA HIS A 266 13.34 4.98 -15.19
C HIS A 266 13.44 3.51 -14.80
N VAL A 267 13.41 2.60 -15.77
CA VAL A 267 13.66 1.17 -15.57
C VAL A 267 15.03 0.94 -14.91
N GLN A 268 16.08 1.61 -15.42
CA GLN A 268 17.42 1.53 -14.85
C GLN A 268 17.47 2.10 -13.42
N LYS A 269 16.80 3.23 -13.15
CA LYS A 269 16.78 3.80 -11.79
C LYS A 269 16.13 2.87 -10.77
N ILE A 270 15.04 2.19 -11.14
CA ILE A 270 14.39 1.21 -10.26
C ILE A 270 15.41 0.12 -9.93
N HIS A 271 16.06 -0.43 -10.94
CA HIS A 271 17.08 -1.46 -10.78
C HIS A 271 18.20 -1.01 -9.81
N GLU A 272 18.79 0.16 -10.04
CA GLU A 272 19.85 0.72 -9.18
C GLU A 272 19.38 1.00 -7.74
N ALA A 273 18.13 1.44 -7.56
CA ALA A 273 17.57 1.70 -6.24
C ALA A 273 17.34 0.39 -5.46
N MET A 274 16.87 -0.65 -6.13
CA MET A 274 16.72 -2.00 -5.57
C MET A 274 18.08 -2.60 -5.20
N GLU A 275 19.07 -2.53 -6.10
CA GLU A 275 20.42 -3.04 -5.86
C GLU A 275 21.12 -2.29 -4.70
N SER A 276 21.01 -0.96 -4.68
CA SER A 276 21.56 -0.16 -3.58
C SER A 276 20.89 -0.52 -2.25
N SER A 277 19.56 -0.66 -2.22
CA SER A 277 18.82 -0.94 -0.99
C SER A 277 19.09 -2.35 -0.44
N ALA A 278 19.40 -3.31 -1.31
CA ALA A 278 19.85 -4.66 -0.94
C ALA A 278 21.18 -4.66 -0.18
N ALA A 279 22.03 -3.65 -0.38
CA ALA A 279 23.33 -3.55 0.28
C ALA A 279 23.22 -2.97 1.72
N PRO A 280 24.12 -3.38 2.65
CA PRO A 280 24.30 -2.72 3.93
C PRO A 280 24.76 -1.26 3.77
N HIS A 281 24.11 -0.33 4.46
CA HIS A 281 24.48 1.09 4.48
C HIS A 281 24.92 1.56 5.86
N THR A 282 25.54 2.73 5.91
CA THR A 282 25.88 3.42 7.16
C THR A 282 25.69 4.93 6.99
N PHE A 283 24.77 5.50 7.76
CA PHE A 283 24.34 6.90 7.60
C PHE A 283 23.90 7.52 8.92
N LEU A 284 23.68 8.84 8.92
CA LEU A 284 23.18 9.57 10.08
C LEU A 284 21.65 9.59 10.10
N SER A 285 21.06 9.22 11.23
CA SER A 285 19.61 9.25 11.43
C SER A 285 19.27 9.64 12.87
N VAL A 286 17.99 9.61 13.21
CA VAL A 286 17.48 9.88 14.56
C VAL A 286 17.22 8.54 15.26
N SER A 287 17.71 8.41 16.48
CA SER A 287 17.44 7.26 17.34
C SER A 287 16.05 7.31 17.96
N LYS A 288 15.60 6.20 18.55
CA LYS A 288 14.32 6.13 19.28
C LYS A 288 14.20 7.15 20.42
N THR A 289 15.33 7.58 20.98
CA THR A 289 15.42 8.62 22.03
C THR A 289 15.46 10.04 21.47
N GLY A 290 15.35 10.22 20.14
CA GLY A 290 15.35 11.52 19.49
C GLY A 290 16.73 12.15 19.29
N ILE A 291 17.81 11.41 19.56
CA ILE A 291 19.19 11.89 19.41
C ILE A 291 19.74 11.45 18.04
N ILE A 292 20.50 12.31 17.38
CA ILE A 292 21.22 11.95 16.14
C ILE A 292 22.19 10.81 16.43
N SER A 293 22.21 9.80 15.58
CA SER A 293 23.04 8.61 15.73
C SER A 293 23.50 8.10 14.38
N GLN A 294 24.68 7.49 14.36
CA GLN A 294 25.13 6.69 13.22
C GLN A 294 24.37 5.37 13.24
N VAL A 295 23.70 5.08 12.13
CA VAL A 295 22.89 3.89 11.92
C VAL A 295 23.57 3.02 10.89
N ARG A 296 23.61 1.71 11.14
CA ARG A 296 24.05 0.72 10.17
C ARG A 296 22.90 -0.22 9.85
N THR A 297 22.65 -0.44 8.56
CA THR A 297 21.61 -1.35 8.08
C THR A 297 22.24 -2.64 7.55
N SER A 298 21.43 -3.69 7.48
CA SER A 298 21.83 -4.98 6.92
C SER A 298 21.51 -5.13 5.44
N GLY A 299 20.92 -4.11 4.81
CA GLY A 299 20.32 -4.22 3.47
C GLY A 299 18.90 -4.78 3.50
N ASN A 300 18.13 -4.50 2.46
CA ASN A 300 16.77 -4.96 2.27
C ASN A 300 16.60 -5.55 0.85
N ASP A 301 16.62 -6.88 0.77
CA ASP A 301 16.41 -7.62 -0.48
C ASP A 301 14.91 -7.76 -0.82
N ASP A 302 14.01 -7.44 0.11
CA ASP A 302 12.56 -7.56 -0.04
C ASP A 302 11.99 -6.35 -0.82
N THR A 303 12.56 -6.07 -1.99
CA THR A 303 12.17 -4.93 -2.83
C THR A 303 11.45 -5.36 -4.10
N PHE A 304 10.58 -4.48 -4.61
CA PHE A 304 9.82 -4.72 -5.85
C PHE A 304 9.68 -3.44 -6.67
N ALA A 305 9.36 -3.60 -7.95
CA ALA A 305 9.10 -2.49 -8.85
C ALA A 305 7.61 -2.14 -8.83
N VAL A 306 7.27 -0.86 -8.87
CA VAL A 306 5.91 -0.37 -9.10
C VAL A 306 5.94 0.51 -10.34
N VAL A 307 5.15 0.18 -11.36
CA VAL A 307 5.16 0.90 -12.64
C VAL A 307 3.75 1.34 -12.98
N SER A 308 3.56 2.65 -13.13
CA SER A 308 2.29 3.23 -13.56
C SER A 308 2.11 3.06 -15.05
N ILE A 309 0.93 2.60 -15.46
CA ILE A 309 0.61 2.36 -16.88
C ILE A 309 -0.21 3.48 -17.51
N LYS A 310 -0.68 4.47 -16.74
CA LYS A 310 -1.55 5.53 -17.27
C LYS A 310 -0.93 6.27 -18.45
N GLN A 311 0.29 6.77 -18.26
CA GLN A 311 1.00 7.47 -19.33
C GLN A 311 1.23 6.56 -20.55
N LEU A 312 1.60 5.30 -20.33
CA LEU A 312 1.79 4.32 -21.40
C LEU A 312 0.49 4.05 -22.17
N VAL A 313 -0.64 3.96 -21.48
CA VAL A 313 -1.96 3.77 -22.08
C VAL A 313 -2.31 4.96 -22.96
N ASP A 314 -2.14 6.19 -22.48
CA ASP A 314 -2.42 7.41 -23.23
C ASP A 314 -1.54 7.51 -24.50
N GLU A 315 -0.23 7.30 -24.36
CA GLU A 315 0.71 7.28 -25.49
C GLU A 315 0.35 6.22 -26.55
N LYS A 316 -0.06 5.03 -26.10
CA LYS A 316 -0.44 3.93 -26.99
C LYS A 316 -1.78 4.18 -27.65
N LEU A 317 -2.75 4.79 -26.98
CA LEU A 317 -4.02 5.15 -27.58
C LEU A 317 -3.81 6.13 -28.75
N GLU A 318 -2.95 7.13 -28.56
CA GLU A 318 -2.57 8.05 -29.62
C GLU A 318 -1.84 7.34 -30.77
N GLN A 319 -0.87 6.45 -30.46
CA GLN A 319 -0.11 5.70 -31.45
C GLN A 319 -1.00 4.84 -32.36
N PHE A 320 -2.04 4.21 -31.80
CA PHE A 320 -2.98 3.37 -32.53
C PHE A 320 -4.18 4.13 -33.11
N ALA A 321 -4.25 5.46 -32.90
CA ALA A 321 -5.39 6.31 -33.25
C ALA A 321 -6.73 5.81 -32.69
N ILE A 322 -6.69 5.27 -31.45
CA ILE A 322 -7.86 4.79 -30.72
C ILE A 322 -8.27 5.84 -29.69
N THR A 323 -9.56 6.07 -29.57
CA THR A 323 -10.15 6.80 -28.43
C THR A 323 -10.79 5.81 -27.45
N PHE A 324 -10.89 6.17 -26.17
CA PHE A 324 -11.65 5.37 -25.20
C PHE A 324 -13.06 5.01 -25.71
N LYS A 325 -13.76 5.97 -26.32
CA LYS A 325 -15.09 5.76 -26.88
C LYS A 325 -15.10 4.73 -28.02
N SER A 326 -14.14 4.81 -28.94
CA SER A 326 -14.05 3.84 -30.05
C SER A 326 -13.65 2.45 -29.55
N TYR A 327 -12.80 2.37 -28.52
CA TYR A 327 -12.43 1.11 -27.89
C TYR A 327 -13.65 0.43 -27.27
N VAL A 328 -14.43 1.15 -26.45
CA VAL A 328 -15.65 0.61 -25.81
C VAL A 328 -16.65 0.08 -26.85
N SER A 329 -16.78 0.74 -28.01
CA SER A 329 -17.69 0.28 -29.06
C SER A 329 -17.21 -0.95 -29.84
N ASN A 330 -15.89 -1.20 -29.90
CA ASN A 330 -15.28 -2.19 -30.79
C ASN A 330 -14.10 -2.92 -30.10
N ALA A 331 -14.26 -3.35 -28.85
CA ALA A 331 -13.17 -3.98 -28.09
C ALA A 331 -12.61 -5.24 -28.76
N ASP A 332 -13.45 -5.98 -29.51
CA ASP A 332 -13.06 -7.18 -30.25
C ASP A 332 -12.29 -6.91 -31.55
N ASP A 333 -12.16 -5.64 -31.96
CA ASP A 333 -11.43 -5.26 -33.16
C ASP A 333 -9.94 -5.65 -33.07
N GLU A 334 -9.37 -5.99 -34.23
CA GLU A 334 -7.97 -6.39 -34.35
C GLU A 334 -7.03 -5.26 -33.89
N THR A 335 -7.40 -4.00 -34.10
CA THR A 335 -6.63 -2.83 -33.65
C THR A 335 -6.57 -2.75 -32.13
N CYS A 336 -7.72 -2.95 -31.45
CA CYS A 336 -7.82 -2.95 -29.99
C CYS A 336 -7.00 -4.10 -29.38
N LYS A 337 -7.05 -5.29 -29.98
CA LYS A 337 -6.21 -6.43 -29.56
C LYS A 337 -4.72 -6.15 -29.68
N ARG A 338 -4.29 -5.53 -30.79
CA ARG A 338 -2.88 -5.12 -30.98
C ARG A 338 -2.44 -4.06 -30.00
N PHE A 339 -3.32 -3.12 -29.67
CA PHE A 339 -3.08 -2.11 -28.64
C PHE A 339 -2.85 -2.77 -27.27
N VAL A 340 -3.74 -3.66 -26.82
CA VAL A 340 -3.59 -4.40 -25.56
C VAL A 340 -2.30 -5.22 -25.55
N ASN A 341 -2.03 -5.98 -26.62
CA ASN A 341 -0.81 -6.78 -26.73
C ASN A 341 0.45 -5.91 -26.68
N SER A 342 0.44 -4.74 -27.33
CA SER A 342 1.59 -3.83 -27.30
C SER A 342 1.91 -3.36 -25.88
N ILE A 343 0.90 -3.12 -25.03
CA ILE A 343 1.12 -2.71 -23.64
C ILE A 343 1.68 -3.88 -22.83
N VAL A 344 1.13 -5.08 -22.98
CA VAL A 344 1.63 -6.28 -22.30
C VAL A 344 3.08 -6.58 -22.70
N GLU A 345 3.43 -6.43 -23.98
CA GLU A 345 4.81 -6.58 -24.46
C GLU A 345 5.76 -5.52 -23.89
N THR A 346 5.33 -4.26 -23.79
CA THR A 346 6.09 -3.21 -23.13
C THR A 346 6.31 -3.55 -21.65
N MET A 347 5.28 -3.97 -20.92
CA MET A 347 5.40 -4.35 -19.51
C MET A 347 6.31 -5.56 -19.30
N LEU A 348 6.29 -6.54 -20.21
CA LEU A 348 7.23 -7.65 -20.17
C LEU A 348 8.67 -7.20 -20.41
N THR A 349 8.87 -6.22 -21.31
CA THR A 349 10.20 -5.64 -21.58
C THR A 349 10.72 -4.87 -20.37
N VAL A 350 9.85 -4.06 -19.75
CA VAL A 350 10.13 -3.37 -18.47
C VAL A 350 10.52 -4.38 -17.39
N ALA A 351 9.72 -5.42 -17.18
CA ALA A 351 10.02 -6.46 -16.19
C ALA A 351 11.39 -7.10 -16.43
N LYS A 352 11.71 -7.44 -17.68
CA LYS A 352 13.02 -8.02 -18.05
C LYS A 352 14.16 -7.03 -17.84
N GLY A 353 13.95 -5.75 -18.15
CA GLY A 353 14.95 -4.69 -17.97
C GLY A 353 15.31 -4.47 -16.50
N ILE A 354 14.32 -4.49 -15.60
CA ILE A 354 14.59 -4.35 -14.15
C ILE A 354 15.21 -5.63 -13.59
N ALA A 355 14.85 -6.81 -14.12
CA ALA A 355 15.32 -8.11 -13.66
C ALA A 355 16.77 -8.43 -14.02
N ILE A 356 17.48 -7.60 -14.79
CA ILE A 356 18.87 -7.86 -15.21
C ILE A 356 19.75 -8.10 -13.97
N GLY A 357 20.15 -9.36 -13.73
CA GLY A 357 20.95 -9.73 -12.54
C GLY A 357 20.15 -9.94 -11.24
N ASN A 358 18.81 -9.80 -11.26
CA ASN A 358 17.92 -10.02 -10.13
C ASN A 358 16.77 -11.00 -10.47
N ASN A 359 16.98 -12.28 -10.18
CA ASN A 359 16.01 -13.36 -10.43
C ASN A 359 14.85 -13.41 -9.40
N LYS A 360 14.72 -12.40 -8.53
CA LYS A 360 13.63 -12.29 -7.54
C LYS A 360 12.71 -11.12 -7.83
N LEU A 361 12.88 -10.44 -8.97
CA LEU A 361 12.08 -9.27 -9.30
C LEU A 361 10.58 -9.59 -9.27
N LYS A 362 9.84 -8.77 -8.53
CA LYS A 362 8.39 -8.67 -8.63
C LYS A 362 7.98 -7.29 -9.14
N LEU A 363 6.94 -7.28 -9.97
CA LEU A 363 6.39 -6.09 -10.61
C LEU A 363 4.96 -5.87 -10.12
N MET A 364 4.70 -4.70 -9.59
CA MET A 364 3.36 -4.20 -9.33
C MET A 364 2.98 -3.18 -10.39
N VAL A 365 1.75 -3.30 -10.90
CA VAL A 365 1.23 -2.40 -11.92
C VAL A 365 0.32 -1.38 -11.26
N ASP A 366 0.67 -0.11 -11.36
CA ASP A 366 -0.16 0.99 -10.87
C ASP A 366 -1.14 1.45 -11.95
N LEU A 367 -2.43 1.32 -11.64
CA LEU A 367 -3.53 1.71 -12.52
C LEU A 367 -4.00 3.15 -12.24
N GLY A 368 -3.60 3.72 -11.10
CA GLY A 368 -4.06 5.03 -10.63
C GLY A 368 -5.58 5.09 -10.41
N GLN A 369 -6.12 6.31 -10.43
CA GLN A 369 -7.55 6.56 -10.25
C GLN A 369 -8.35 6.28 -11.52
N LEU A 370 -9.35 5.42 -11.47
CA LEU A 370 -10.11 5.04 -12.66
C LEU A 370 -11.19 6.06 -13.01
N GLU A 371 -11.28 6.41 -14.30
CA GLU A 371 -12.45 7.10 -14.86
C GLU A 371 -13.36 6.12 -15.63
N VAL A 372 -14.66 6.45 -15.75
CA VAL A 372 -15.65 5.60 -16.46
C VAL A 372 -15.23 5.29 -17.90
N LYS A 373 -14.63 6.27 -18.58
CA LYS A 373 -14.17 6.09 -19.98
C LYS A 373 -13.04 5.07 -20.09
N GLU A 374 -12.25 4.89 -19.02
CA GLU A 374 -11.03 4.07 -18.98
C GLU A 374 -11.30 2.64 -18.52
N GLN A 375 -12.40 2.44 -17.79
CA GLN A 375 -12.73 1.18 -17.11
C GLN A 375 -12.56 -0.06 -18.01
N VAL A 376 -13.20 -0.07 -19.19
CA VAL A 376 -13.16 -1.24 -20.09
C VAL A 376 -11.74 -1.53 -20.58
N VAL A 377 -10.98 -0.48 -20.90
CA VAL A 377 -9.58 -0.61 -21.33
C VAL A 377 -8.73 -1.19 -20.19
N MET A 378 -8.87 -0.66 -18.97
CA MET A 378 -8.12 -1.11 -17.80
C MET A 378 -8.49 -2.55 -17.40
N GLU A 379 -9.76 -2.93 -17.49
CA GLU A 379 -10.22 -4.31 -17.26
C GLU A 379 -9.59 -5.29 -18.27
N ASP A 380 -9.58 -4.94 -19.56
CA ASP A 380 -8.98 -5.80 -20.60
C ASP A 380 -7.47 -5.91 -20.45
N LEU A 381 -6.78 -4.80 -20.14
CA LEU A 381 -5.34 -4.79 -19.86
C LEU A 381 -5.00 -5.66 -18.66
N MET A 382 -5.73 -5.52 -17.56
CA MET A 382 -5.56 -6.35 -16.36
C MET A 382 -5.74 -7.83 -16.70
N ARG A 383 -6.81 -8.21 -17.42
CA ARG A 383 -7.02 -9.60 -17.84
C ARG A 383 -5.90 -10.11 -18.74
N ALA A 384 -5.45 -9.30 -19.70
CA ALA A 384 -4.37 -9.67 -20.60
C ALA A 384 -3.05 -9.89 -19.86
N MET A 385 -2.74 -9.03 -18.87
CA MET A 385 -1.55 -9.19 -18.02
C MET A 385 -1.61 -10.45 -17.16
N ILE A 386 -2.76 -10.73 -16.54
CA ILE A 386 -2.97 -11.94 -15.73
C ILE A 386 -2.89 -13.21 -16.59
N ARG A 387 -3.41 -13.19 -17.81
CA ARG A 387 -3.39 -14.34 -18.74
C ARG A 387 -2.03 -14.56 -19.40
N CYS A 388 -1.16 -13.56 -19.41
CA CYS A 388 0.18 -13.68 -19.97
C CYS A 388 1.09 -14.40 -18.97
N GLU A 389 1.35 -15.69 -19.18
CA GLU A 389 2.15 -16.56 -18.30
C GLU A 389 3.47 -15.92 -17.87
N SER A 390 4.26 -15.43 -18.83
CA SER A 390 5.56 -14.82 -18.56
C SER A 390 5.51 -13.54 -17.72
N LEU A 391 4.42 -12.76 -17.82
CA LEU A 391 4.25 -11.55 -17.02
C LEU A 391 3.64 -11.90 -15.65
N TYR A 392 2.72 -12.86 -15.61
CA TYR A 392 2.06 -13.32 -14.39
C TYR A 392 3.08 -13.84 -13.37
N GLU A 393 4.08 -14.62 -13.80
CA GLU A 393 5.13 -15.15 -12.92
C GLU A 393 5.86 -14.06 -12.10
N CYS A 394 6.10 -12.89 -12.69
CA CYS A 394 6.73 -11.76 -12.01
C CYS A 394 5.73 -10.74 -11.46
N LEU A 395 4.43 -10.87 -11.77
CA LEU A 395 3.39 -9.95 -11.30
C LEU A 395 3.15 -10.13 -9.79
N LEU A 396 3.43 -9.09 -9.01
CA LEU A 396 3.07 -8.98 -7.60
C LEU A 396 1.58 -8.69 -7.44
N GLY A 397 1.03 -7.84 -8.31
CA GLY A 397 -0.37 -7.45 -8.34
C GLY A 397 -0.56 -6.00 -8.80
N PHE A 398 -1.60 -5.34 -8.29
CA PHE A 398 -2.07 -4.05 -8.81
C PHE A 398 -2.19 -3.00 -7.71
N MET A 399 -1.89 -1.75 -8.05
CA MET A 399 -2.21 -0.58 -7.22
C MET A 399 -3.36 0.19 -7.87
N ILE A 400 -4.38 0.53 -7.07
CA ILE A 400 -5.61 1.19 -7.53
C ILE A 400 -5.92 2.35 -6.58
N ASP A 401 -6.06 3.55 -7.11
CA ASP A 401 -6.63 4.65 -6.32
C ASP A 401 -8.16 4.54 -6.36
N SER A 402 -8.74 4.24 -5.20
CA SER A 402 -10.19 4.08 -5.02
C SER A 402 -10.90 5.41 -4.69
N GLY A 403 -10.20 6.54 -4.80
CA GLY A 403 -10.72 7.87 -4.54
C GLY A 403 -11.03 8.11 -3.06
N ASP A 404 -11.71 9.23 -2.78
CA ASP A 404 -11.91 9.70 -1.41
C ASP A 404 -13.14 9.10 -0.71
N TRP A 405 -14.16 8.65 -1.45
CA TRP A 405 -15.49 8.38 -0.91
C TRP A 405 -15.87 6.90 -1.05
N TYR A 406 -16.07 6.22 0.07
CA TYR A 406 -16.26 4.76 0.12
C TYR A 406 -17.66 4.35 0.58
N LEU A 407 -18.25 5.06 1.56
CA LEU A 407 -19.59 4.80 2.07
C LEU A 407 -20.30 6.13 2.40
N PRO A 408 -21.64 6.21 2.27
CA PRO A 408 -22.42 7.35 2.75
C PRO A 408 -22.18 7.59 4.25
N LYS A 409 -22.11 8.86 4.68
CA LYS A 409 -21.86 9.23 6.10
C LYS A 409 -22.85 8.56 7.06
N ASP A 410 -24.06 8.27 6.60
CA ASP A 410 -25.07 7.68 7.45
C ASP A 410 -24.90 6.17 7.66
N LEU A 411 -24.08 5.53 6.83
CA LEU A 411 -23.83 4.09 6.83
C LEU A 411 -22.98 3.65 8.03
N LYS A 412 -23.63 3.49 9.19
CA LYS A 412 -22.94 3.04 10.42
C LYS A 412 -22.74 1.53 10.42
N LEU A 413 -21.58 1.07 9.96
CA LEU A 413 -21.12 -0.33 10.11
C LEU A 413 -21.06 -0.72 11.60
N MET A 414 -22.08 -1.44 12.09
CA MET A 414 -22.10 -2.05 13.41
C MET A 414 -21.05 -3.18 13.46
N GLU A 415 -20.30 -3.21 14.55
CA GLU A 415 -19.25 -4.21 14.76
C GLU A 415 -19.82 -5.31 15.65
N VAL A 416 -20.27 -6.42 15.06
CA VAL A 416 -20.64 -7.61 15.82
C VAL A 416 -19.36 -8.27 16.32
N ASN A 417 -18.90 -7.88 17.51
CA ASN A 417 -17.77 -8.49 18.17
C ASN A 417 -18.27 -9.70 19.00
N PRO A 418 -17.97 -10.96 18.63
CA PRO A 418 -18.42 -12.12 19.40
C PRO A 418 -17.77 -12.26 20.78
N LEU A 419 -16.82 -11.37 21.16
CA LEU A 419 -16.02 -11.48 22.40
C LEU A 419 -15.91 -10.21 23.26
N SER A 420 -16.74 -9.18 23.08
CA SER A 420 -16.60 -7.96 23.90
C SER A 420 -17.16 -8.15 25.32
N ARG A 421 -16.26 -8.34 26.31
CA ARG A 421 -16.51 -8.01 27.72
C ARG A 421 -16.35 -6.50 27.94
N PRO A 422 -17.07 -5.90 28.93
CA PRO A 422 -16.92 -4.48 29.24
C PRO A 422 -15.60 -4.22 29.98
N GLU A 423 -14.76 -3.33 29.45
CA GLU A 423 -13.51 -2.90 30.09
C GLU A 423 -13.79 -1.83 31.16
N THR A 424 -13.37 -2.09 32.40
CA THR A 424 -13.41 -1.14 33.52
C THR A 424 -12.07 -0.41 33.72
N GLU A 425 -12.17 0.91 33.73
CA GLU A 425 -11.55 1.94 34.59
C GLU A 425 -10.02 2.23 34.66
N VAL A 426 -9.75 3.49 34.28
CA VAL A 426 -8.85 4.52 34.87
C VAL A 426 -7.34 4.28 34.85
N ALA A 427 -6.73 4.72 33.74
CA ALA A 427 -5.44 5.41 33.72
C ALA A 427 -5.63 6.73 32.97
N TYR A 428 -4.84 7.77 33.25
CA TYR A 428 -4.87 9.06 32.54
C TYR A 428 -5.00 8.83 31.02
N SER A 429 -6.20 9.08 30.48
CA SER A 429 -6.68 8.36 29.31
C SER A 429 -6.23 9.03 28.01
N PHE A 430 -5.03 8.67 27.52
CA PHE A 430 -4.67 8.89 26.11
C PHE A 430 -5.63 8.18 25.14
N ASN A 431 -6.36 7.15 25.62
CA ASN A 431 -7.49 6.55 24.90
C ASN A 431 -8.63 7.56 24.64
N ASN A 432 -8.84 8.55 25.51
CA ASN A 432 -9.75 9.66 25.24
C ASN A 432 -9.20 10.62 24.19
N LEU A 433 -7.88 10.77 24.04
CA LEU A 433 -7.30 11.57 22.97
C LEU A 433 -7.50 10.90 21.61
N ARG A 434 -7.22 9.59 21.50
CA ARG A 434 -7.52 8.80 20.30
C ARG A 434 -9.01 8.91 19.94
N ARG A 435 -9.89 8.70 20.92
CA ARG A 435 -11.35 8.83 20.73
C ARG A 435 -11.74 10.24 20.29
N ARG A 436 -11.24 11.28 20.98
CA ARG A 436 -11.49 12.69 20.62
C ARG A 436 -11.00 13.04 19.22
N LEU A 437 -9.81 12.60 18.81
CA LEU A 437 -9.28 12.83 17.46
C LEU A 437 -10.12 12.12 16.37
N LEU A 438 -10.77 11.00 16.71
CA LEU A 438 -11.71 10.32 15.80
C LEU A 438 -13.13 10.94 15.83
N GLU A 439 -13.51 11.61 16.91
CA GLU A 439 -14.87 12.11 17.19
C GLU A 439 -14.98 13.65 17.11
N ASP A 440 -13.90 14.35 16.74
CA ASP A 440 -13.80 15.81 16.81
C ASP A 440 -14.88 16.52 15.96
N PRO A 441 -15.75 17.35 16.56
CA PRO A 441 -16.84 18.03 15.85
C PRO A 441 -16.36 19.03 14.78
N GLU A 442 -15.12 19.52 14.84
CA GLU A 442 -14.57 20.37 13.76
C GLU A 442 -14.48 19.59 12.42
N PHE A 443 -14.25 18.27 12.47
CA PHE A 443 -14.22 17.40 11.28
C PHE A 443 -15.61 16.86 10.87
N GLN A 444 -16.65 17.07 11.70
CA GLN A 444 -18.02 16.62 11.39
C GLN A 444 -18.84 17.67 10.62
N ASN A 445 -18.51 18.95 10.77
CA ASN A 445 -19.30 20.10 10.26
C ASN A 445 -18.97 20.54 8.82
N GLU A 446 -18.38 19.68 7.99
CA GLU A 446 -18.18 19.96 6.58
C GLU A 446 -19.52 20.09 5.85
N LYS A 447 -19.83 21.29 5.35
CA LYS A 447 -20.80 21.47 4.25
C LYS A 447 -20.28 20.67 3.06
N SER A 448 -20.87 19.51 2.78
CA SER A 448 -20.29 18.57 1.82
C SER A 448 -20.36 19.10 0.39
N PRO A 449 -19.23 19.15 -0.35
CA PRO A 449 -19.30 19.15 -1.81
C PRO A 449 -20.01 17.88 -2.29
N ILE A 450 -20.51 17.88 -3.52
CA ILE A 450 -21.09 16.70 -4.17
C ILE A 450 -20.09 15.54 -4.01
N ARG A 451 -20.49 14.49 -3.28
CA ARG A 451 -19.60 13.35 -3.00
C ARG A 451 -19.56 12.44 -4.23
N ASP A 452 -18.35 12.16 -4.69
CA ASP A 452 -18.13 11.30 -5.85
C ASP A 452 -17.68 9.90 -5.41
N TYR A 453 -18.62 8.94 -5.41
CA TYR A 453 -18.35 7.53 -5.11
C TYR A 453 -17.91 6.73 -6.35
N LEU A 454 -17.88 7.35 -7.53
CA LEU A 454 -17.63 6.65 -8.78
C LEU A 454 -16.25 5.97 -8.81
N PRO A 455 -15.14 6.62 -8.40
CA PRO A 455 -13.83 5.96 -8.36
C PRO A 455 -13.83 4.71 -7.47
N PHE A 456 -14.54 4.77 -6.33
CA PHE A 456 -14.67 3.64 -5.42
C PHE A 456 -15.43 2.46 -6.04
N LEU A 457 -16.55 2.74 -6.71
CA LEU A 457 -17.34 1.70 -7.38
C LEU A 457 -16.53 1.01 -8.49
N LEU A 458 -15.80 1.80 -9.29
CA LEU A 458 -14.93 1.31 -10.35
C LEU A 458 -13.80 0.43 -9.78
N ALA A 459 -13.14 0.89 -8.72
CA ALA A 459 -12.09 0.13 -8.06
C ALA A 459 -12.61 -1.20 -7.50
N ASN A 460 -13.78 -1.22 -6.86
CA ASN A 460 -14.36 -2.44 -6.31
C ASN A 460 -14.71 -3.45 -7.42
N GLN A 461 -15.31 -2.99 -8.52
CA GLN A 461 -15.59 -3.84 -9.67
C GLN A 461 -14.30 -4.43 -10.27
N LEU A 462 -13.24 -3.65 -10.37
CA LEU A 462 -11.96 -4.13 -10.88
C LEU A 462 -11.33 -5.20 -9.97
N ILE A 463 -11.39 -5.02 -8.65
CA ILE A 463 -10.91 -6.00 -7.66
C ILE A 463 -11.67 -7.33 -7.80
N GLU A 464 -12.99 -7.27 -7.98
CA GLU A 464 -13.82 -8.46 -8.20
C GLU A 464 -13.42 -9.16 -9.51
N ASN A 465 -13.24 -8.41 -10.59
CA ASN A 465 -12.80 -8.94 -11.89
C ASN A 465 -11.42 -9.62 -11.80
N ILE A 466 -10.47 -9.04 -11.05
CA ILE A 466 -9.16 -9.66 -10.79
C ILE A 466 -9.35 -11.01 -10.10
N SER A 467 -10.17 -11.06 -9.05
CA SER A 467 -10.42 -12.29 -8.32
C SER A 467 -11.10 -13.36 -9.16
N ASP A 468 -12.06 -12.99 -10.01
CA ASP A 468 -12.75 -13.92 -10.89
C ASP A 468 -11.79 -14.51 -11.94
N GLU A 469 -10.89 -13.68 -12.49
CA GLU A 469 -9.89 -14.12 -13.46
C GLU A 469 -8.87 -15.10 -12.84
N LEU A 470 -8.39 -14.79 -11.63
CA LEU A 470 -7.50 -15.67 -10.86
C LEU A 470 -8.15 -17.01 -10.52
N LYS A 471 -9.46 -17.00 -10.23
CA LYS A 471 -10.21 -18.23 -9.98
C LYS A 471 -10.27 -19.13 -11.22
N VAL A 472 -10.43 -18.55 -12.41
CA VAL A 472 -10.40 -19.32 -13.68
C VAL A 472 -9.05 -20.00 -13.86
N ILE A 473 -7.94 -19.33 -13.53
CA ILE A 473 -6.59 -19.91 -13.59
C ILE A 473 -6.46 -21.05 -12.57
N PHE A 474 -6.84 -20.80 -11.32
CA PHE A 474 -6.79 -21.81 -10.24
C PHE A 474 -7.60 -23.07 -10.58
N ASP A 475 -8.82 -22.90 -11.12
CA ASP A 475 -9.69 -24.01 -11.49
C ASP A 475 -9.09 -24.84 -12.65
N ARG A 476 -8.32 -24.24 -13.57
CA ARG A 476 -7.61 -24.96 -14.65
C ARG A 476 -6.41 -25.76 -14.14
N GLU A 477 -5.72 -25.29 -13.10
CA GLU A 477 -4.53 -25.93 -12.54
C GLU A 477 -4.84 -27.00 -11.48
N SER A 478 -6.06 -27.02 -10.95
CA SER A 478 -6.49 -27.98 -9.93
C SER A 478 -6.56 -29.41 -10.49
N PRO A 479 -5.94 -30.43 -9.85
CA PRO A 479 -5.94 -31.81 -10.32
C PRO A 479 -7.32 -32.50 -10.31
N TYR A 480 -8.39 -31.80 -9.92
CA TYR A 480 -9.76 -32.30 -9.85
C TYR A 480 -10.74 -31.58 -10.81
N SER A 481 -10.28 -30.80 -11.78
CA SER A 481 -11.19 -30.10 -12.71
C SER A 481 -11.67 -30.98 -13.87
N TYR A 482 -12.81 -31.62 -13.64
CA TYR A 482 -13.94 -31.90 -14.53
C TYR A 482 -13.73 -32.24 -16.02
N ASP A 483 -14.19 -33.47 -16.29
CA ASP A 483 -14.59 -34.13 -17.54
C ASP A 483 -15.19 -33.20 -18.63
N THR A 484 -14.49 -33.12 -19.76
CA THR A 484 -14.87 -32.39 -20.97
C THR A 484 -16.06 -33.01 -21.73
N SER A 485 -16.62 -34.12 -21.24
CA SER A 485 -17.75 -34.82 -21.87
C SER A 485 -19.08 -34.03 -21.89
N LYS A 486 -19.21 -32.92 -21.15
CA LYS A 486 -20.44 -32.10 -21.12
C LYS A 486 -20.49 -30.94 -22.13
N PHE A 487 -19.39 -30.61 -22.83
CA PHE A 487 -19.37 -29.52 -23.82
C PHE A 487 -19.60 -29.97 -25.27
N GLN A 488 -19.81 -31.27 -25.54
CA GLN A 488 -20.05 -31.80 -26.90
C GLN A 488 -21.53 -31.99 -27.29
N LYS A 489 -22.48 -31.30 -26.64
CA LYS A 489 -23.92 -31.42 -26.99
C LYS A 489 -24.61 -30.12 -27.44
N PHE A 490 -23.85 -29.12 -27.87
CA PHE A 490 -24.37 -27.98 -28.61
C PHE A 490 -23.55 -27.75 -29.90
N GLN A 491 -23.64 -28.72 -30.80
CA GLN A 491 -23.57 -28.62 -32.25
C GLN A 491 -24.66 -29.57 -32.78
#